data_AF-A0A0Q4TXM5-F1
#
_entry.id   AF-A0A0Q4TXM5-F1
#
_cell.length_a   1.000
_cell.length_b   1.000
_cell.length_c   1.000
_cell.angle_alpha   90.00
_cell.angle_beta   90.00
_cell.angle_gamma   90.00
#
_symmetry.space_group_name_H-M   'P 1'
#
loop_
_entity.id
_entity.type
_entity.pdbx_description
1 polymer ?
#
loop_
_entity_poly.entity_id
_entity_poly.type
_entity_poly.pdbx_seq_one_letter_code
_entity_poly.pdbx_strand_id
1 'polypeptide(L)'
;MHAKIMRGWARAIDRMGKGAFLDAIECSTQALDKQLAGSMPSLETLDRALAAEPTVLDDWLAARGKRLVDQDATCDVDDMGLLMARVLVMIQEAEHPEGPGGRTIVPQEYLNGEKIMRELHAVTGRWIEKCSDLRRPREVA
;
A
#
# COMPACT_ATOMS: atom_id res chain seq x y z
N MET A 1 -11.14 7.17 23.15
CA MET A 1 -10.34 7.85 22.09
C MET A 1 -8.88 7.88 22.47
N HIS A 2 -8.55 8.51 23.60
CA HIS A 2 -7.22 8.57 24.22
C HIS A 2 -6.46 7.23 24.24
N ALA A 3 -7.03 6.19 24.86
CA ALA A 3 -6.39 4.88 24.98
C ALA A 3 -5.94 4.24 23.66
N LYS A 4 -6.61 4.54 22.53
CA LYS A 4 -6.22 4.01 21.21
C LYS A 4 -4.97 4.72 20.68
N ILE A 5 -4.86 6.04 20.91
CA ILE A 5 -3.67 6.82 20.55
C ILE A 5 -2.49 6.38 21.43
N MET A 6 -2.71 6.19 22.73
CA MET A 6 -1.64 5.78 23.65
C MET A 6 -1.09 4.38 23.37
N ARG A 7 -1.86 3.48 22.72
CA ARG A 7 -1.32 2.20 22.23
C ARG A 7 -0.29 2.40 21.13
N GLY A 8 -0.55 3.33 20.20
CA GLY A 8 0.42 3.73 19.20
C GLY A 8 1.67 4.34 19.82
N TRP A 9 1.51 5.16 20.86
CA TRP A 9 2.63 5.75 21.60
C TRP A 9 3.46 4.70 22.32
N ALA A 10 2.81 3.72 22.96
CA ALA A 10 3.49 2.61 23.60
C ALA A 10 4.33 1.83 22.59
N ARG A 11 3.78 1.51 21.40
CA ARG A 11 4.56 0.86 20.33
C ARG A 11 5.74 1.70 19.85
N ALA A 12 5.53 3.00 19.66
CA ALA A 12 6.60 3.92 19.27
C ALA A 12 7.72 3.90 20.33
N ILE A 13 7.37 4.05 21.61
CA ILE A 13 8.28 4.01 22.76
C ILE A 13 9.02 2.67 22.84
N ASP A 14 8.33 1.55 22.65
CA ASP A 14 8.96 0.22 22.67
C ASP A 14 9.96 0.05 21.52
N ARG A 15 9.69 0.65 20.35
CA ARG A 15 10.55 0.55 19.17
C ARG A 15 11.79 1.45 19.25
N MET A 16 11.63 2.72 19.62
CA MET A 16 12.72 3.71 19.57
C MET A 16 13.31 4.08 20.93
N GLY A 17 12.64 3.68 22.02
CA GLY A 17 12.99 4.07 23.39
C GLY A 17 12.29 5.37 23.82
N LYS A 18 11.92 5.44 25.11
CA LYS A 18 11.16 6.57 25.68
C LYS A 18 11.87 7.92 25.52
N GLY A 19 13.20 7.95 25.70
CA GLY A 19 14.00 9.18 25.54
C GLY A 19 13.99 9.70 24.11
N ALA A 20 14.26 8.82 23.13
CA ALA A 20 14.25 9.21 21.72
C ALA A 20 12.86 9.64 21.24
N PHE A 21 11.79 8.98 21.72
CA PHE A 21 10.42 9.40 21.41
C PHE A 21 10.09 10.77 22.00
N LEU A 22 10.50 11.04 23.25
CA LEU A 22 10.33 12.35 23.90
C LEU A 22 10.98 13.47 23.10
N ASP A 23 12.23 13.24 22.67
CA ASP A 23 12.99 14.19 21.87
C ASP A 23 12.33 14.42 20.51
N ALA A 24 11.85 13.35 19.87
CA ALA A 24 11.20 13.42 18.55
C ALA A 24 9.87 14.19 18.57
N ILE A 25 9.11 14.13 19.67
CA ILE A 25 7.84 14.86 19.81
C ILE A 25 8.02 16.23 20.48
N GLU A 26 9.25 16.63 20.80
CA GLU A 26 9.62 17.87 21.49
C GLU A 26 8.82 18.08 22.80
N CYS A 27 8.71 17.02 23.61
CA CYS A 27 7.89 17.02 24.83
C CYS A 27 8.75 16.73 26.06
N SER A 28 8.38 17.33 27.21
CA SER A 28 9.03 17.00 28.47
C SER A 28 8.56 15.64 29.00
N THR A 29 9.40 14.95 29.78
CA THR A 29 9.04 13.67 30.39
C THR A 29 7.73 13.76 31.19
N GLN A 30 7.55 14.85 31.95
CA GLN A 30 6.34 15.07 32.74
C GLN A 30 5.09 15.25 31.87
N ALA A 31 5.21 15.95 30.72
CA ALA A 31 4.10 16.14 29.81
C ALA A 31 3.72 14.84 29.08
N LEU A 32 4.71 14.03 28.68
CA LEU A 32 4.47 12.69 28.15
C LEU A 32 3.79 11.78 29.19
N ASP A 33 4.25 11.77 30.44
CA ASP A 33 3.63 10.94 31.49
C ASP A 33 2.18 11.37 31.77
N LYS A 34 1.89 12.68 31.76
CA LYS A 34 0.51 13.19 31.84
C LYS A 34 -0.34 12.76 30.64
N GLN A 35 0.25 12.74 29.44
CA GLN A 35 -0.43 12.27 28.24
C GLN A 35 -0.70 10.77 28.33
N LEU A 36 0.26 9.95 28.73
CA LEU A 36 0.05 8.51 28.94
C LEU A 36 -1.03 8.23 30.01
N ALA A 37 -1.10 9.05 31.06
CA ALA A 37 -2.05 8.89 32.15
C ALA A 37 -3.49 9.32 31.83
N GLY A 38 -3.73 10.12 30.78
CA GLY A 38 -5.09 10.52 30.42
C GLY A 38 -5.24 11.87 29.70
N SER A 39 -4.17 12.67 29.62
CA SER A 39 -4.23 13.96 28.92
C SER A 39 -4.18 13.75 27.41
N MET A 40 -5.01 14.47 26.66
CA MET A 40 -4.94 14.41 25.19
C MET A 40 -3.73 15.20 24.69
N PRO A 41 -2.95 14.66 23.73
CA PRO A 41 -1.92 15.45 23.06
C PRO A 41 -2.53 16.56 22.21
N SER A 42 -1.78 17.63 22.00
CA SER A 42 -2.14 18.67 21.03
C SER A 42 -2.00 18.13 19.60
N LEU A 43 -2.61 18.80 18.62
CA LEU A 43 -2.43 18.45 17.22
C LEU A 43 -0.97 18.54 16.78
N GLU A 44 -0.23 19.52 17.28
CA GLU A 44 1.21 19.70 17.01
C GLU A 44 2.03 18.51 17.53
N THR A 45 1.76 18.04 18.75
CA THR A 45 2.42 16.84 19.30
C THR A 45 2.06 15.59 18.50
N LEU A 46 0.81 15.48 18.02
CA LEU A 46 0.39 14.35 17.18
C LEU A 46 1.07 14.36 15.81
N ASP A 47 1.24 15.52 15.19
CA ASP A 47 1.92 15.69 13.91
C ASP A 47 3.38 15.26 14.01
N ARG A 48 4.11 15.73 15.04
CA ARG A 48 5.47 15.28 15.33
C ARG A 48 5.55 13.78 15.62
N ALA A 49 4.61 13.25 16.39
CA ALA A 49 4.55 11.81 16.68
C ALA A 49 4.33 10.99 15.40
N LEU A 50 3.52 11.49 14.46
CA LEU A 50 3.28 10.84 13.17
C LEU A 50 4.52 10.86 12.28
N ALA A 51 5.27 11.97 12.29
CA ALA A 51 6.54 12.08 11.58
C ALA A 51 7.60 11.09 12.14
N ALA A 52 7.62 10.87 13.46
CA ALA A 52 8.54 9.95 14.12
C ALA A 52 8.13 8.46 13.99
N GLU A 53 6.83 8.19 14.06
CA GLU A 53 6.23 6.86 13.93
C GLU A 53 4.97 6.95 13.05
N PRO A 54 5.05 6.55 11.76
CA PRO A 54 3.92 6.61 10.83
C PRO A 54 2.70 5.79 11.29
N THR A 55 2.92 4.75 12.11
CA THR A 55 1.87 3.83 12.59
C THR A 55 1.21 4.26 13.91
N VAL A 56 1.56 5.45 14.44
CA VAL A 56 1.14 5.90 15.78
C VAL A 56 -0.38 6.10 15.90
N LEU A 57 -1.09 6.30 14.78
CA LEU A 57 -2.53 6.51 14.74
C LEU A 57 -3.33 5.28 14.29
N ASP A 58 -2.68 4.15 13.99
CA ASP A 58 -3.32 2.99 13.37
C ASP A 58 -4.48 2.43 14.19
N ASP A 59 -4.34 2.26 15.51
CA ASP A 59 -5.44 1.75 16.35
C ASP A 59 -6.63 2.72 16.39
N TRP A 60 -6.35 4.01 16.33
CA TRP A 60 -7.37 5.05 16.36
C TRP A 60 -8.15 5.09 15.04
N LEU A 61 -7.45 4.92 13.91
CA LEU A 61 -8.04 4.83 12.58
C LEU A 61 -8.79 3.50 12.37
N ALA A 62 -8.18 2.38 12.75
CA ALA A 62 -8.75 1.04 12.62
C ALA A 62 -10.09 0.93 13.36
N ALA A 63 -10.19 1.53 14.55
CA ALA A 63 -11.45 1.54 15.29
C ALA A 63 -12.57 2.39 14.67
N ARG A 64 -12.29 3.08 13.57
CA ARG A 64 -13.25 3.81 12.72
C ARG A 64 -13.36 3.19 11.32
N GLY A 65 -12.76 2.01 11.10
CA GLY A 65 -12.69 1.39 9.78
C GLY A 65 -11.89 2.21 8.77
N LYS A 66 -10.89 2.97 9.22
CA LYS A 66 -9.99 3.77 8.39
C LYS A 66 -8.55 3.24 8.52
N ARG A 67 -7.71 3.55 7.55
CA ARG A 67 -6.25 3.34 7.58
C ARG A 67 -5.55 4.60 7.07
N LEU A 68 -4.36 4.90 7.59
CA LEU A 68 -3.51 5.94 7.04
C LEU A 68 -2.81 5.37 5.81
N VAL A 69 -2.74 6.15 4.74
CA VAL A 69 -2.15 5.78 3.46
C VAL A 69 -1.47 7.05 2.95
N ASP A 70 -0.22 6.95 2.50
CA ASP A 70 0.48 8.09 1.92
C ASP A 70 -0.30 8.61 0.72
N GLN A 71 -0.22 9.91 0.46
CA GLN A 71 -0.94 10.52 -0.67
C GLN A 71 -0.56 9.86 -2.01
N ASP A 72 0.70 9.45 -2.15
CA ASP A 72 1.24 8.78 -3.33
C ASP A 72 1.28 7.25 -3.18
N ALA A 73 0.73 6.70 -2.08
CA ALA A 73 0.61 5.25 -1.96
C ALA A 73 -0.46 4.77 -2.94
N THR A 74 0.00 4.30 -4.10
CA THR A 74 -0.79 3.58 -5.09
C THR A 74 -1.46 2.40 -4.42
N CYS A 75 -2.79 2.43 -4.34
CA CYS A 75 -3.58 1.32 -3.83
C CYS A 75 -3.43 0.15 -4.81
N ASP A 76 -2.92 -0.98 -4.33
CA ASP A 76 -2.79 -2.25 -5.07
C ASP A 76 -4.16 -2.88 -5.42
N VAL A 77 -5.00 -2.18 -6.16
CA VAL A 77 -5.46 -2.81 -7.40
C VAL A 77 -4.49 -2.30 -8.44
N ASP A 78 -3.27 -2.84 -8.44
CA ASP A 78 -2.26 -2.53 -9.44
C ASP A 78 -2.96 -2.52 -10.81
N ASP A 79 -2.73 -1.49 -11.62
CA ASP A 79 -3.29 -1.43 -12.99
C ASP A 79 -2.99 -2.76 -13.72
N MET A 80 -1.87 -3.40 -13.39
CA MET A 80 -1.54 -4.75 -13.82
C MET A 80 -2.52 -5.82 -13.31
N GLY A 81 -2.89 -5.80 -12.03
CA GLY A 81 -3.87 -6.72 -11.45
C GLY A 81 -5.27 -6.57 -12.07
N LEU A 82 -5.74 -5.35 -12.28
CA LEU A 82 -6.99 -5.09 -12.97
C LEU A 82 -6.93 -5.55 -14.43
N LEU A 83 -5.83 -5.29 -15.12
CA LEU A 83 -5.61 -5.73 -16.49
C LEU A 83 -5.57 -7.25 -16.60
N MET A 84 -4.88 -7.94 -15.69
CA MET A 84 -4.85 -9.40 -15.61
C MET A 84 -6.25 -9.98 -15.40
N ALA A 85 -7.04 -9.39 -14.50
CA ALA A 85 -8.42 -9.83 -14.29
C ALA A 85 -9.27 -9.72 -15.56
N ARG A 86 -9.14 -8.61 -16.29
CA ARG A 86 -9.85 -8.40 -17.57
C ARG A 86 -9.41 -9.38 -18.66
N VAL A 87 -8.11 -9.67 -18.75
CA VAL A 87 -7.59 -10.68 -19.68
C VAL A 87 -8.14 -12.06 -19.37
N LEU A 88 -8.18 -12.45 -18.09
CA LEU A 88 -8.72 -13.75 -17.67
C LEU A 88 -10.20 -13.90 -18.05
N VAL A 89 -11.02 -12.88 -17.81
CA VAL A 89 -12.43 -12.88 -18.21
C VAL A 89 -12.58 -13.02 -19.72
N MET A 90 -11.82 -12.25 -20.50
CA MET A 90 -11.86 -12.32 -21.97
C MET A 90 -11.48 -13.72 -22.49
N ILE A 91 -10.44 -14.35 -21.93
CA ILE A 91 -10.05 -15.72 -22.32
C ILE A 91 -11.18 -16.71 -21.99
N GLN A 92 -11.78 -16.60 -20.80
CA GLN A 92 -12.91 -17.45 -20.42
C GLN A 92 -14.12 -17.28 -21.34
N GLU A 93 -14.41 -16.05 -21.77
CA GLU A 93 -15.48 -15.77 -22.74
C GLU A 93 -15.17 -16.36 -24.12
N ALA A 94 -13.92 -16.25 -24.59
CA ALA A 94 -13.49 -16.82 -25.86
C ALA A 94 -13.48 -18.36 -25.85
N GLU A 95 -13.23 -18.99 -24.69
CA GLU A 95 -13.25 -20.44 -24.51
C GLU A 95 -14.64 -20.97 -24.12
N HIS A 96 -15.64 -20.10 -23.99
CA HIS A 96 -16.95 -20.49 -23.50
C HIS A 96 -17.63 -21.45 -24.50
N PRO A 97 -18.17 -22.61 -24.05
CA PRO A 97 -18.76 -23.61 -24.94
C PRO A 97 -19.94 -23.13 -25.80
N GLU A 98 -20.59 -22.04 -25.37
CA GLU A 98 -21.70 -21.38 -26.08
C GLU A 98 -21.26 -20.14 -26.89
N GLY A 99 -19.95 -19.89 -26.98
CA GLY A 99 -19.37 -18.81 -27.76
C GLY A 99 -19.46 -19.06 -29.28
N PRO A 100 -19.17 -18.04 -30.11
CA PRO A 100 -19.18 -18.13 -31.57
C PRO A 100 -18.40 -19.32 -32.15
N GLY A 101 -17.27 -19.68 -31.54
CA GLY A 101 -16.46 -20.84 -31.92
C GLY A 101 -16.82 -22.18 -31.25
N GLY A 102 -17.79 -22.19 -30.32
CA GLY A 102 -18.12 -23.35 -29.51
C GLY A 102 -16.96 -23.75 -28.59
N ARG A 103 -16.35 -24.94 -28.83
CA ARG A 103 -15.20 -25.42 -28.04
C ARG A 103 -13.83 -25.02 -28.62
N THR A 104 -13.81 -24.35 -29.76
CA THR A 104 -12.58 -23.95 -30.45
C THR A 104 -12.58 -22.44 -30.62
N ILE A 105 -11.52 -21.77 -30.17
CA ILE A 105 -11.40 -20.32 -30.36
C ILE A 105 -11.28 -20.01 -31.85
N VAL A 106 -12.16 -19.17 -32.38
CA VAL A 106 -12.17 -18.76 -33.79
C VAL A 106 -11.33 -17.51 -34.03
N PRO A 107 -10.84 -17.26 -35.26
CA PRO A 107 -10.00 -16.09 -35.57
C PRO A 107 -10.60 -14.75 -35.12
N GLN A 108 -11.92 -14.60 -35.17
CA GLN A 108 -12.59 -13.37 -34.72
C GLN A 108 -12.43 -13.11 -33.22
N GLU A 109 -12.45 -14.16 -32.38
CA GLU A 109 -12.29 -14.04 -30.92
C GLU A 109 -10.86 -13.61 -30.56
N TYR A 110 -9.86 -14.13 -31.28
CA TYR A 110 -8.47 -13.66 -31.16
C TYR A 110 -8.33 -12.18 -31.53
N LEU A 111 -8.93 -11.75 -32.64
CA LEU A 111 -8.86 -10.36 -33.09
C LEU A 111 -9.58 -9.42 -32.13
N ASN A 112 -10.70 -9.84 -31.55
CA ASN A 112 -11.41 -9.05 -30.54
C ASN A 112 -10.57 -8.80 -29.28
N GLY A 113 -9.71 -9.76 -28.91
CA GLY A 113 -8.81 -9.67 -27.76
C GLY A 113 -7.47 -8.97 -28.01
N GLU A 114 -7.16 -8.59 -29.25
CA GLU A 114 -5.82 -8.10 -29.60
C GLU A 114 -5.40 -6.88 -28.77
N LYS A 115 -6.31 -5.90 -28.62
CA LYS A 115 -6.01 -4.65 -27.91
C LYS A 115 -5.57 -4.92 -26.47
N ILE A 116 -6.34 -5.71 -25.72
CA ILE A 116 -6.06 -5.97 -24.31
C ILE A 116 -4.82 -6.85 -24.13
N MET A 117 -4.57 -7.78 -25.07
CA MET A 117 -3.35 -8.58 -25.07
C MET A 117 -2.10 -7.73 -25.35
N ARG A 118 -2.19 -6.72 -26.22
CA ARG A 118 -1.11 -5.74 -26.44
C ARG A 118 -0.84 -4.89 -25.20
N GLU A 119 -1.89 -4.47 -24.48
CA GLU A 119 -1.76 -3.74 -23.21
C GLU A 119 -1.05 -4.61 -22.15
N LEU A 120 -1.44 -5.88 -22.03
CA LEU A 120 -0.78 -6.83 -21.12
C LEU A 120 0.69 -7.03 -21.49
N HIS A 121 0.99 -7.17 -22.79
CA HIS A 121 2.36 -7.31 -23.26
C HIS A 121 3.22 -6.09 -22.92
N ALA A 122 2.69 -4.87 -23.08
CA ALA A 122 3.41 -3.65 -22.75
C ALA A 122 3.72 -3.55 -21.24
N VAL A 123 2.75 -3.90 -20.38
CA VAL A 123 2.94 -3.89 -18.92
C VAL A 123 3.96 -4.94 -18.49
N THR A 124 3.81 -6.18 -18.96
CA THR A 124 4.73 -7.28 -18.64
C THR A 124 6.15 -7.03 -19.18
N GLY A 125 6.28 -6.40 -20.35
CA GLY A 125 7.57 -5.98 -20.91
C GLY A 125 8.32 -5.02 -19.99
N ARG A 126 7.66 -3.95 -19.52
CA ARG A 126 8.26 -3.00 -18.56
C ARG A 126 8.71 -3.67 -17.26
N TRP A 127 7.95 -4.65 -16.78
CA TRP A 127 8.32 -5.40 -15.58
C TRP A 127 9.62 -6.21 -15.79
N ILE A 128 9.76 -6.87 -16.94
CA ILE A 128 10.96 -7.63 -17.31
C ILE A 128 12.17 -6.70 -17.48
N GLU A 129 11.99 -5.53 -18.12
CA GLU A 129 13.03 -4.51 -18.23
C GLU A 129 13.52 -4.08 -16.84
N LYS A 130 12.60 -3.78 -15.91
CA LYS A 130 12.96 -3.41 -14.55
C LYS A 130 13.73 -4.51 -13.83
N CYS A 131 13.32 -5.77 -14.00
CA CYS A 131 14.04 -6.92 -13.47
C CYS A 131 15.46 -7.02 -14.06
N SER A 132 15.63 -6.70 -15.34
CA SER A 132 16.94 -6.67 -16.00
C SER A 132 17.82 -5.55 -15.45
N ASP A 133 17.27 -4.36 -15.24
CA ASP A 133 17.98 -3.23 -14.62
C ASP A 133 18.43 -3.51 -13.19
N LEU A 134 17.58 -4.13 -12.38
CA LEU A 134 17.94 -4.52 -11.00
C LEU A 134 19.07 -5.56 -10.96
N ARG A 135 19.19 -6.40 -11.99
CA ARG A 135 20.25 -7.41 -12.12
C ARG A 135 21.54 -6.87 -12.74
N ARG A 136 21.51 -5.68 -13.35
CA ARG A 136 22.73 -5.08 -13.91
C ARG A 136 23.73 -4.83 -12.76
N PRO A 137 24.97 -5.33 -12.85
CA PRO A 137 26.01 -5.01 -11.89
C PRO A 137 26.18 -3.49 -11.85
N ARG A 138 26.12 -2.90 -10.65
CA ARG A 138 26.52 -1.50 -10.49
C ARG A 138 28.03 -1.44 -10.71
N GLU A 139 28.48 -0.76 -11.76
CA GLU A 139 29.89 -0.42 -11.91
C GLU A 139 30.30 0.36 -10.65
N VAL A 140 31.18 -0.24 -9.86
CA VAL A 140 31.75 0.41 -8.68
C VAL A 140 32.83 1.35 -9.21
N ALA A 141 32.55 2.66 -9.15
CA ALA A 141 33.52 3.72 -9.41
C ALA A 141 34.47 3.90 -8.21
#